data_AF-A0A8B5WXT6-F1
#
_entry.id   AF-A0A8B5WXT6-F1
#
_cell.length_a   1.000
_cell.length_b   1.000
_cell.length_c   1.000
_cell.angle_alpha   90.00
_cell.angle_beta   90.00
_cell.angle_gamma   90.00
#
_symmetry.space_group_name_H-M   'P 1'
#
loop_
_entity.id
_entity.type
_entity.pdbx_description
1 polymer ?
#
loop_
_entity_poly.entity_id
_entity_poly.type
_entity_poly.pdbx_seq_one_letter_code
_entity_poly.pdbx_strand_id
1 'polypeptide(L)'
;MLFQLNDFARVARDTGHNLALCGLLEKYCDNDEDRDAVLQFKPYIVRMNATARAMERMQSDAQSEAEQILIGAIEQIESMREVDSPAFQFEKVRSLTYLRSAIEQIEHHDSTNPVEILRQELDEAVREENYERAAELRDRIRAMSAGGAEHSADDEY
;
A
#
# COMPACT_ATOMS: atom_id res chain seq x y z
N MET A 1 -3.04 5.11 -17.97
CA MET A 1 -3.58 3.95 -18.70
C MET A 1 -3.54 2.67 -17.85
N LEU A 2 -2.40 2.04 -17.53
CA LEU A 2 -2.40 0.76 -16.77
C LEU A 2 -3.03 0.84 -15.37
N PHE A 3 -2.68 1.87 -14.58
CA PHE A 3 -3.26 2.07 -13.25
C PHE A 3 -4.79 2.26 -13.29
N GLN A 4 -5.30 2.96 -14.32
CA GLN A 4 -6.74 3.18 -14.52
C GLN A 4 -7.48 1.91 -14.98
N LEU A 5 -6.74 0.91 -15.49
CA LEU A 5 -7.26 -0.39 -15.89
C LEU A 5 -7.16 -1.41 -14.73
N ASN A 6 -6.77 -0.98 -13.53
CA ASN A 6 -6.52 -1.83 -12.36
C ASN A 6 -5.47 -2.94 -12.60
N ASP A 7 -4.60 -2.77 -13.61
CA ASP A 7 -3.48 -3.70 -13.87
C ASP A 7 -2.28 -3.34 -12.98
N PHE A 8 -2.48 -3.51 -11.67
CA PHE A 8 -1.53 -3.07 -10.65
C PHE A 8 -0.21 -3.84 -10.71
N ALA A 9 -0.26 -5.14 -10.98
CA ALA A 9 0.94 -5.98 -11.14
C ALA A 9 1.89 -5.45 -12.22
N ARG A 10 1.36 -5.00 -13.37
CA ARG A 10 2.21 -4.40 -14.42
C ARG A 10 2.71 -3.02 -14.03
N VAL A 11 1.92 -2.22 -13.32
CA VAL A 11 2.39 -0.92 -12.80
C VAL A 11 3.53 -1.12 -11.80
N ALA A 12 3.39 -2.05 -10.84
CA ALA A 12 4.41 -2.36 -9.85
C ALA A 12 5.70 -2.84 -10.52
N ARG A 13 5.60 -3.71 -11.54
CA ARG A 13 6.77 -4.18 -12.29
C ARG A 13 7.47 -3.05 -13.07
N ASP A 14 6.69 -2.23 -13.78
CA ASP A 14 7.23 -1.12 -14.58
C ASP A 14 7.93 -0.07 -13.70
N THR A 15 7.23 0.40 -12.67
CA THR A 15 7.78 1.36 -11.72
C THR A 15 8.95 0.78 -10.93
N GLY A 16 8.94 -0.52 -10.61
CA GLY A 16 10.07 -1.21 -9.99
C GLY A 16 11.31 -1.21 -10.88
N HIS A 17 11.14 -1.42 -12.20
CA HIS A 17 12.25 -1.27 -13.15
C HIS A 17 12.77 0.16 -13.21
N ASN A 18 11.88 1.16 -13.23
CA ASN A 18 12.27 2.57 -13.20
C ASN A 18 13.04 2.94 -11.93
N LEU A 19 12.64 2.42 -10.77
CA LEU A 19 13.38 2.61 -9.51
C LEU A 19 14.77 1.97 -9.54
N ALA A 20 14.92 0.81 -10.19
CA ALA A 20 16.24 0.21 -10.39
C ALA A 20 17.15 1.10 -11.25
N LEU A 21 16.60 1.73 -12.31
CA LEU A 21 17.32 2.71 -13.11
C LEU A 21 17.71 3.96 -12.29
N CYS A 22 16.82 4.48 -11.44
CA CYS A 22 17.16 5.55 -10.51
C CYS A 22 18.35 5.17 -9.62
N GLY A 23 18.36 3.94 -9.09
CA GLY A 23 19.48 3.44 -8.27
C GLY A 23 20.80 3.32 -9.04
N LEU A 24 20.76 3.00 -10.33
CA LEU A 24 21.96 3.02 -11.19
C LEU A 24 22.49 4.44 -11.37
N LEU A 25 21.61 5.42 -11.62
CA LEU A 25 21.99 6.83 -11.76
C LEU A 25 22.58 7.38 -10.46
N GLU A 26 21.98 7.07 -9.31
CA GLU A 26 22.50 7.46 -8.00
C GLU A 26 23.90 6.89 -7.72
N LYS A 27 24.19 5.70 -8.24
CA LYS A 27 25.45 5.00 -7.96
C LYS A 27 26.57 5.32 -8.94
N TYR A 28 26.25 5.55 -10.21
CA TYR A 28 27.24 5.57 -11.29
C TYR A 28 27.21 6.84 -12.16
N CYS A 29 26.25 7.74 -11.98
CA CYS A 29 26.21 8.99 -12.76
C CYS A 29 27.00 10.10 -12.05
N ASP A 30 28.15 10.44 -12.63
CA ASP A 30 29.05 11.49 -12.13
C ASP A 30 28.56 12.91 -12.46
N ASN A 31 27.70 13.06 -13.47
CA ASN A 31 27.12 14.35 -13.83
C ASN A 31 25.83 14.59 -13.04
N ASP A 32 25.88 15.57 -12.13
CA ASP A 32 24.74 15.95 -11.31
C ASP A 32 23.52 16.39 -12.13
N GLU A 33 23.70 17.11 -13.23
CA GLU A 33 22.60 17.63 -14.05
C GLU A 33 21.84 16.48 -14.75
N ASP A 34 22.56 15.54 -15.37
CA ASP A 34 21.98 14.38 -16.05
C ASP A 34 21.26 13.45 -15.06
N ARG A 35 21.88 13.24 -13.90
CA ARG A 35 21.29 12.44 -12.82
C ARG A 35 20.01 13.08 -12.32
N ASP A 36 20.05 14.37 -12.03
CA ASP A 36 18.97 15.10 -11.37
C ASP A 36 17.78 15.33 -12.33
N ALA A 37 18.04 15.41 -13.63
CA ALA A 37 17.02 15.43 -14.68
C ALA A 37 16.06 14.23 -14.60
N VAL A 38 16.53 13.07 -14.11
CA VAL A 38 15.70 11.87 -13.90
C VAL A 38 15.25 11.76 -12.44
N LEU A 39 16.16 11.94 -11.48
CA LEU A 39 15.85 11.75 -10.06
C LEU A 39 14.83 12.74 -9.53
N GLN A 40 14.63 13.89 -10.20
CA GLN A 40 13.56 14.81 -9.85
C GLN A 40 12.16 14.16 -9.85
N PHE A 41 11.96 13.06 -10.59
CA PHE A 41 10.69 12.32 -10.63
C PHE A 41 10.65 11.08 -9.72
N LYS A 42 11.74 10.75 -9.02
CA LYS A 42 11.82 9.56 -8.16
C LYS A 42 10.70 9.51 -7.10
N PRO A 43 10.28 10.61 -6.44
CA PRO A 43 9.15 10.58 -5.50
C PRO A 43 7.85 10.07 -6.13
N TYR A 44 7.54 10.54 -7.35
CA TYR A 44 6.38 10.09 -8.11
C TYR A 44 6.44 8.58 -8.40
N ILE A 45 7.60 8.08 -8.82
CA ILE A 45 7.79 6.67 -9.18
C ILE A 45 7.64 5.78 -7.94
N VAL A 46 8.21 6.19 -6.79
CA VAL A 46 8.05 5.48 -5.51
C VAL A 46 6.58 5.43 -5.11
N ARG A 47 5.86 6.56 -5.16
CA ARG A 47 4.41 6.58 -4.90
C ARG A 47 3.68 5.57 -5.78
N MET A 48 3.90 5.60 -7.09
CA MET A 48 3.15 4.75 -8.01
C MET A 48 3.47 3.26 -7.82
N ASN A 49 4.73 2.93 -7.52
CA ASN A 49 5.09 1.57 -7.15
C ASN A 49 4.37 1.11 -5.89
N ALA A 50 4.43 1.92 -4.83
CA ALA A 50 3.84 1.60 -3.53
C ALA A 50 2.32 1.48 -3.62
N THR A 51 1.65 2.43 -4.28
CA THR A 51 0.20 2.39 -4.46
C THR A 51 -0.22 1.16 -5.24
N ALA A 52 0.45 0.81 -6.34
CA ALA A 52 0.11 -0.40 -7.10
C ALA A 52 0.27 -1.66 -6.25
N ARG A 53 1.39 -1.80 -5.53
CA ARG A 53 1.63 -2.94 -4.64
C ARG A 53 0.63 -3.00 -3.49
N ALA A 54 0.24 -1.86 -2.91
CA ALA A 54 -0.79 -1.81 -1.88
C ALA A 54 -2.15 -2.26 -2.44
N MET A 55 -2.52 -1.83 -3.64
CA MET A 55 -3.76 -2.28 -4.28
C MET A 55 -3.78 -3.79 -4.57
N GLU A 56 -2.64 -4.40 -4.94
CA GLU A 56 -2.53 -5.86 -5.06
C GLU A 56 -2.79 -6.59 -3.73
N ARG A 57 -2.32 -6.02 -2.62
CA ARG A 57 -2.55 -6.56 -1.27
C ARG A 57 -3.99 -6.40 -0.82
N MET A 58 -4.60 -5.25 -1.13
CA MET A 58 -6.02 -5.01 -0.90
C MET A 58 -6.92 -6.02 -1.64
N GLN A 59 -6.51 -6.51 -2.83
CA GLN A 59 -7.24 -7.56 -3.56
C GLN A 59 -7.14 -8.95 -2.92
N SER A 60 -6.18 -9.16 -2.01
CA SER A 60 -5.94 -10.45 -1.35
C SER A 60 -6.27 -10.40 0.15
N ASP A 61 -7.09 -9.44 0.58
CA ASP A 61 -7.44 -9.17 1.98
C ASP A 61 -6.24 -8.96 2.93
N ALA A 62 -5.09 -8.53 2.40
CA ALA A 62 -3.86 -8.31 3.16
C ALA A 62 -3.67 -6.82 3.49
N GLN A 63 -4.63 -6.22 4.20
CA GLN A 63 -4.69 -4.76 4.42
C GLN A 63 -3.49 -4.24 5.22
N SER A 64 -3.07 -4.93 6.28
CA SER A 64 -1.89 -4.53 7.07
C SER A 64 -0.60 -4.55 6.22
N GLU A 65 -0.46 -5.48 5.27
CA GLU A 65 0.66 -5.46 4.33
C GLU A 65 0.57 -4.26 3.37
N ALA A 66 -0.63 -3.90 2.91
CA ALA A 66 -0.85 -2.75 2.07
C ALA A 66 -0.42 -1.45 2.79
N GLU A 67 -0.82 -1.30 4.04
CA GLU A 67 -0.45 -0.16 4.89
C GLU A 67 1.07 -0.06 5.08
N GLN A 68 1.72 -1.17 5.47
CA GLN A 68 3.18 -1.22 5.64
C GLN A 68 3.95 -0.83 4.37
N ILE A 69 3.44 -1.21 3.20
CA ILE A 69 4.03 -0.81 1.91
C ILE A 69 3.95 0.71 1.72
N LEU A 70 2.82 1.33 2.07
CA LEU A 70 2.65 2.78 1.95
C LEU A 70 3.52 3.54 2.96
N ILE A 71 3.61 3.06 4.20
CA ILE A 71 4.48 3.64 5.25
C ILE A 71 5.93 3.61 4.80
N GLY A 72 6.43 2.45 4.35
CA GLY A 72 7.81 2.33 3.87
C GLY A 72 8.11 3.23 2.67
N ALA A 73 7.12 3.49 1.82
CA ALA A 73 7.25 4.42 0.70
C ALA A 73 7.34 5.89 1.16
N ILE A 74 6.60 6.27 2.20
CA ILE A 74 6.70 7.59 2.84
C ILE A 74 8.11 7.78 3.39
N GLU A 75 8.61 6.82 4.19
CA GLU A 75 9.97 6.86 4.76
C GLU A 75 11.04 6.95 3.65
N GLN A 76 10.86 6.19 2.56
CA GLN A 76 11.74 6.25 1.41
C GLN A 76 11.75 7.64 0.76
N ILE A 77 10.59 8.30 0.61
CA ILE A 77 10.48 9.64 0.01
C ILE A 77 11.05 10.72 0.93
N GLU A 78 10.80 10.61 2.24
CA GLU A 78 11.32 11.56 3.24
C GLU A 78 12.84 11.51 3.33
N SER A 79 13.44 10.32 3.19
CA SER A 79 14.89 10.11 3.24
C SER A 79 15.63 10.36 1.91
N MET A 80 14.93 10.72 0.82
CA MET A 80 15.58 10.99 -0.46
C MET A 80 16.52 12.19 -0.39
N ARG A 81 17.66 12.09 -1.09
CA ARG A 81 18.52 13.24 -1.37
C ARG A 81 17.69 14.31 -2.09
N GLU A 82 17.81 15.55 -1.62
CA GLU A 82 17.13 16.66 -2.26
C GLU A 82 17.68 16.95 -3.66
N VAL A 83 16.76 17.30 -4.56
CA VAL A 83 17.05 17.78 -5.91
C VAL A 83 16.49 19.19 -6.01
N ASP A 84 17.34 20.15 -6.36
CA ASP A 84 16.96 21.55 -6.52
C ASP A 84 16.22 21.77 -7.84
N SER A 85 14.99 21.26 -7.90
CA SER A 85 14.06 21.41 -9.02
C SER A 85 12.65 21.61 -8.50
N PRO A 86 11.87 22.56 -9.07
CA PRO A 86 10.45 22.69 -8.77
C PRO A 86 9.65 21.40 -8.95
N ALA A 87 10.05 20.55 -9.92
CA ALA A 87 9.38 19.29 -10.18
C ALA A 87 9.57 18.29 -9.02
N PHE A 88 10.78 18.23 -8.46
CA PHE A 88 11.06 17.35 -7.31
C PHE A 88 10.28 17.80 -6.08
N GLN A 89 10.32 19.10 -5.74
CA GLN A 89 9.59 19.63 -4.58
C GLN A 89 8.09 19.37 -4.70
N PHE A 90 7.54 19.64 -5.88
CA PHE A 90 6.13 19.39 -6.15
C PHE A 90 5.77 17.92 -6.03
N GLU A 91 6.51 17.02 -6.69
CA GLU A 91 6.20 15.59 -6.65
C GLU A 91 6.47 14.97 -5.29
N LYS A 92 7.46 15.45 -4.52
CA LYS A 92 7.70 15.01 -3.14
C LYS A 92 6.50 15.33 -2.25
N VAL A 93 6.08 16.60 -2.20
CA VAL A 93 4.91 17.03 -1.40
C VAL A 93 3.66 16.29 -1.85
N ARG A 94 3.37 16.31 -3.16
CA ARG A 94 2.21 15.61 -3.71
C ARG A 94 2.25 14.13 -3.36
N SER A 95 3.41 13.48 -3.42
CA SER A 95 3.51 12.05 -3.16
C SER A 95 3.23 11.68 -1.72
N LEU A 96 3.81 12.44 -0.78
CA LEU A 96 3.55 12.24 0.64
C LEU A 96 2.07 12.47 0.98
N THR A 97 1.45 13.52 0.44
CA THR A 97 0.02 13.78 0.66
C THR A 97 -0.83 12.61 0.19
N TYR A 98 -0.61 12.11 -1.04
CA TYR A 98 -1.39 10.99 -1.57
C TYR A 98 -1.21 9.70 -0.78
N LEU A 99 0.03 9.38 -0.37
CA LEU A 99 0.30 8.15 0.39
C LEU A 99 -0.34 8.20 1.79
N ARG A 100 -0.26 9.34 2.48
CA ARG A 100 -0.90 9.54 3.79
C ARG A 100 -2.42 9.44 3.70
N SER A 101 -3.04 10.09 2.71
CA SER A 101 -4.49 9.95 2.48
C SER A 101 -4.90 8.53 2.10
N ALA A 102 -4.02 7.75 1.47
CA ALA A 102 -4.30 6.34 1.17
C ALA A 102 -4.24 5.47 2.44
N ILE A 103 -3.31 5.73 3.35
CA ILE A 103 -3.25 5.06 4.67
C ILE A 103 -4.52 5.36 5.46
N GLU A 104 -4.91 6.63 5.58
CA GLU A 104 -6.15 7.03 6.28
C GLU A 104 -7.39 6.30 5.72
N GLN A 105 -7.46 6.09 4.40
CA GLN A 105 -8.56 5.34 3.78
C GLN A 105 -8.54 3.85 4.14
N ILE A 106 -7.37 3.23 4.27
CA ILE A 106 -7.23 1.84 4.69
C ILE A 106 -7.65 1.71 6.16
N GLU A 107 -7.16 2.58 7.05
CA GLU A 107 -7.54 2.58 8.47
C GLU A 107 -9.05 2.79 8.69
N HIS A 108 -9.66 3.68 7.90
CA HIS A 108 -11.11 3.88 7.93
C HIS A 108 -11.89 2.65 7.43
N HIS A 109 -11.37 1.93 6.44
CA HIS A 109 -11.98 0.68 5.97
C HIS A 109 -11.90 -0.41 7.05
N ASP A 110 -10.76 -0.56 7.73
CA ASP A 110 -10.57 -1.54 8.81
C ASP A 110 -11.51 -1.28 9.99
N SER A 111 -11.58 -0.03 10.44
CA SER A 111 -12.40 0.36 11.59
C SER A 111 -13.91 0.23 11.36
N THR A 112 -14.35 0.09 10.11
CA THR A 112 -15.75 -0.10 9.76
C THR A 112 -16.10 -1.54 9.36
N ASN A 113 -15.11 -2.41 9.18
CA ASN A 113 -15.31 -3.81 8.81
C ASN A 113 -15.39 -4.73 10.05
N PRO A 114 -16.58 -5.27 10.39
CA PRO A 114 -16.75 -6.08 11.60
C PRO A 114 -15.91 -7.37 11.62
N VAL A 115 -15.61 -7.93 10.45
CA VAL A 115 -14.78 -9.14 10.34
C VAL A 115 -13.33 -8.82 10.68
N GLU A 116 -12.84 -7.66 10.23
CA GLU A 116 -11.46 -7.24 10.45
C GLU A 116 -11.21 -6.87 11.92
N ILE A 117 -12.18 -6.22 12.57
CA ILE A 117 -12.15 -5.97 14.02
C ILE A 117 -12.02 -7.29 14.79
N LEU A 118 -12.79 -8.31 14.43
CA LEU A 118 -12.68 -9.62 15.09
C LEU A 118 -11.35 -10.34 14.81
N ARG A 119 -10.75 -10.13 13.63
CA ARG A 119 -9.40 -10.66 13.34
C ARG A 119 -8.35 -9.99 14.21
N GLN A 120 -8.42 -8.68 14.41
CA GLN A 120 -7.54 -7.95 15.33
C GLN A 120 -7.72 -8.44 16.78
N GLU A 121 -8.96 -8.61 17.25
CA GLU A 121 -9.23 -9.19 18.57
C GLU A 121 -8.68 -10.62 18.70
N LEU A 122 -8.72 -11.41 17.63
CA LEU A 122 -8.20 -12.78 17.60
C LEU A 122 -6.69 -12.78 17.76
N ASP A 123 -5.98 -11.92 17.03
CA ASP A 123 -4.53 -11.82 17.10
C ASP A 123 -4.06 -11.35 18.48
N GLU A 124 -4.79 -10.43 19.12
CA GLU A 124 -4.54 -10.03 20.51
C GLU A 124 -4.74 -11.21 21.48
N ALA A 125 -5.86 -11.92 21.37
CA ALA A 125 -6.14 -13.07 22.24
C ALA A 125 -5.10 -14.18 22.10
N VAL A 126 -4.55 -14.38 20.89
CA VAL A 126 -3.43 -15.32 20.66
C VAL A 126 -2.15 -14.82 21.33
N ARG A 127 -1.84 -13.52 21.22
CA ARG A 127 -0.65 -12.92 21.84
C ARG A 127 -0.68 -12.95 23.36
N GLU A 128 -1.87 -12.81 23.94
CA GLU A 128 -2.12 -12.92 25.39
C GLU A 128 -2.29 -14.37 25.87
N GLU A 129 -2.12 -15.37 24.99
CA GLU A 129 -2.32 -16.80 25.27
C GLU A 129 -3.74 -17.16 25.77
N ASN A 130 -4.72 -16.31 25.49
CA ASN A 130 -6.13 -16.54 25.79
C ASN A 130 -6.78 -17.41 24.69
N TYR A 131 -6.43 -18.69 24.68
CA TYR A 131 -6.86 -19.63 23.64
C TYR A 131 -8.37 -19.88 23.61
N GLU A 132 -9.07 -19.72 24.74
CA GLU A 132 -10.54 -19.82 24.79
C GLU A 132 -11.18 -18.67 24.01
N ARG A 133 -10.75 -17.44 24.29
CA ARG A 133 -11.22 -16.26 23.54
C ARG A 133 -10.86 -16.34 22.06
N ALA A 134 -9.65 -16.81 21.75
CA ALA A 134 -9.23 -17.01 20.36
C ALA A 134 -10.11 -18.04 19.62
N ALA A 135 -10.54 -19.12 20.28
CA ALA A 135 -11.46 -20.09 19.69
C ALA A 135 -12.83 -19.48 19.39
N GLU A 136 -13.42 -18.74 20.34
CA GLU A 136 -14.70 -18.05 20.14
C GLU A 136 -14.66 -17.05 18.97
N LEU A 137 -13.57 -16.28 18.89
CA LEU A 137 -13.39 -15.29 17.84
C LEU A 137 -13.26 -15.94 16.46
N ARG A 138 -12.52 -17.05 16.35
CA ARG A 138 -12.46 -17.85 15.11
C ARG A 138 -13.82 -18.35 14.66
N ASP A 139 -14.65 -18.83 15.57
CA ASP A 139 -15.99 -19.33 15.23
C ASP A 139 -16.92 -18.20 14.80
N ARG A 140 -16.86 -17.03 15.45
CA ARG A 140 -17.61 -15.83 15.03
C ARG A 140 -17.20 -15.33 13.64
N ILE A 141 -15.90 -15.29 13.35
CA ILE A 141 -15.37 -14.93 12.03
C ILE A 141 -15.92 -15.90 10.99
N ARG A 142 -15.84 -17.22 11.24
CA ARG A 142 -16.37 -18.24 10.33
C ARG A 142 -17.87 -18.08 10.07
N ALA A 143 -18.65 -17.79 11.11
CA ALA A 143 -20.09 -17.59 10.98
C ALA A 143 -20.43 -16.37 10.10
N MET A 144 -19.72 -15.25 10.26
CA MET A 144 -19.93 -14.07 9.43
C MET A 144 -19.45 -14.26 7.99
N SER A 145 -18.33 -14.93 7.77
CA SER A 145 -17.85 -15.26 6.41
C SER A 145 -18.74 -16.28 5.69
N ALA A 146 -19.39 -17.19 6.42
CA ALA A 146 -20.33 -18.15 5.85
C ALA A 146 -21.71 -17.53 5.54
N GLY A 147 -22.21 -16.63 6.39
CA GLY A 147 -23.49 -15.94 6.18
C GLY A 147 -23.49 -14.93 5.03
N GLY A 148 -22.32 -14.36 4.68
CA GLY A 148 -22.17 -13.46 3.53
C GLY A 148 -22.30 -14.17 2.17
N ALA A 149 -22.00 -15.47 2.10
CA ALA A 149 -22.08 -16.25 0.86
C ALA A 149 -23.53 -16.61 0.46
N GLU A 150 -24.48 -16.57 1.40
CA GLU A 150 -25.91 -16.81 1.11
C GLU A 150 -26.63 -15.56 0.59
N HIS A 151 -26.16 -14.35 0.90
CA HIS A 151 -26.84 -13.10 0.50
C HIS A 151 -26.43 -12.59 -0.90
N SER A 152 -25.32 -13.07 -1.46
CA SER A 152 -24.87 -12.71 -2.81
C SER A 152 -25.51 -13.53 -3.94
N ALA A 153 -26.38 -14.50 -3.62
CA ALA A 153 -27.04 -15.36 -4.60
C ALA A 153 -28.47 -14.90 -4.97
N ASP A 154 -29.04 -13.92 -4.26
CA ASP A 154 -30.44 -13.51 -4.42
C ASP A 154 -30.64 -12.17 -5.18
N ASP A 155 -29.57 -11.43 -5.49
CA ASP A 155 -29.63 -10.14 -6.20
C ASP A 155 -29.31 -10.27 -7.72
N GLU A 156 -29.84 -11.30 -8.37
CA GLU A 156 -29.90 -11.40 -9.85
C GLU A 156 -31.37 -11.54 -10.30
N TYR A 157 -32.11 -10.42 -10.30
CA TYR A 157 -33.34 -10.24 -11.10
C TYR A 157 -33.52 -8.79 -11.56
#